data_AF-A0A9K3M782-F1
#
_entry.id   AF-A0A9K3M782-F1
#
_cell.length_a   1.000
_cell.length_b   1.000
_cell.length_c   1.000
_cell.angle_alpha   90.00
_cell.angle_beta   90.00
_cell.angle_gamma   90.00
#
_symmetry.space_group_name_H-M   'P 1'
#
loop_
_entity.id
_entity.type
_entity.pdbx_description
1 polymer ?
#
loop_
_entity_poly.entity_id
_entity_poly.type
_entity_poly.pdbx_seq_one_letter_code
_entity_poly.pdbx_strand_id
1 'polypeptide(L)'
;MSDEEEVDFTLVFYRDTRDGLLTSAADKQRKALKHLNYFLEGYCVQIGIGVVKAEDIPYHGISLKASEKEAFEFWDKLYGAFTTYLGSHARSGCNPKGQRISPNTADGYLSSTKAFFVNKFRIEPAIPVFQKTQ
;
A
#
# COMPACT_ATOMS: atom_id res chain seq x y z
N MET A 1 33.60 -56.42 12.87
CA MET A 1 34.09 -55.03 12.81
C MET A 1 33.24 -54.40 11.74
N SER A 2 32.22 -53.66 12.18
CA SER A 2 31.14 -53.16 11.34
C SER A 2 31.48 -51.72 11.00
N ASP A 3 31.83 -51.45 9.75
CA ASP A 3 31.96 -50.10 9.24
C ASP A 3 30.67 -49.79 8.48
N GLU A 4 29.73 -49.16 9.20
CA GLU A 4 28.56 -48.51 8.62
C GLU A 4 29.01 -47.16 8.08
N GLU A 5 29.08 -47.01 6.76
CA GLU A 5 29.35 -45.73 6.10
C GLU A 5 28.19 -44.77 6.36
N GLU A 6 28.52 -43.70 7.09
CA GLU A 6 27.66 -42.59 7.48
C GLU A 6 27.18 -41.84 6.22
N VAL A 7 25.87 -41.88 5.97
CA VAL A 7 25.23 -41.11 4.89
C VAL A 7 25.24 -39.63 5.30
N ASP A 8 26.14 -38.86 4.69
CA ASP A 8 26.17 -37.39 4.77
C ASP A 8 24.87 -36.85 4.14
N PHE A 9 23.85 -36.68 4.99
CA PHE A 9 22.67 -35.89 4.70
C PHE A 9 23.14 -34.45 4.53
N THR A 10 23.51 -34.12 3.30
CA THR A 10 23.56 -32.77 2.77
C THR A 10 22.32 -32.04 3.25
N LEU A 11 22.52 -31.19 4.26
CA LEU A 11 21.49 -30.36 4.86
C LEU A 11 21.09 -29.31 3.83
N VAL A 12 20.26 -29.73 2.86
CA VAL A 12 19.65 -28.84 1.88
C VAL A 12 18.80 -27.87 2.70
N PHE A 13 19.30 -26.65 2.87
CA PHE A 13 18.55 -25.55 3.48
C PHE A 13 17.35 -25.23 2.60
N TYR A 14 16.25 -25.95 2.79
CA TYR A 14 14.93 -25.61 2.26
C TYR A 14 14.45 -24.33 2.95
N ARG A 15 14.88 -23.16 2.46
CA ARG A 15 14.16 -21.92 2.75
C ARG A 15 12.90 -21.92 1.91
N ASP A 16 11.74 -21.98 2.58
CA ASP A 16 10.46 -21.84 1.91
C ASP A 16 10.43 -20.48 1.21
N THR A 17 10.38 -20.51 -0.12
CA THR A 17 10.39 -19.30 -0.96
C THR A 17 9.14 -18.46 -0.74
N ARG A 18 8.08 -19.04 -0.17
CA ARG A 18 6.86 -18.32 0.23
C ARG A 18 7.12 -17.36 1.38
N ASP A 19 7.94 -17.72 2.36
CA ASP A 19 8.24 -16.84 3.50
C ASP A 19 9.00 -15.58 3.07
N GLY A 20 9.95 -15.74 2.15
CA GLY A 20 10.67 -14.60 1.55
C GLY A 20 9.75 -13.70 0.71
N LEU A 21 8.82 -14.29 -0.03
CA LEU A 21 7.85 -13.56 -0.85
C LEU A 21 6.85 -12.76 0.02
N LEU A 22 6.34 -13.38 1.08
CA LEU A 22 5.42 -12.76 2.03
C LEU A 22 6.07 -11.59 2.78
N THR A 23 7.32 -11.77 3.23
CA THR A 23 8.10 -10.71 3.88
C THR A 23 8.33 -9.52 2.92
N SER A 24 8.66 -9.80 1.65
CA SER A 24 8.84 -8.79 0.61
C SER A 24 7.55 -8.02 0.29
N ALA A 25 6.41 -8.70 0.22
CA ALA A 25 5.12 -8.08 -0.02
C ALA A 25 4.69 -7.18 1.15
N ALA A 26 4.83 -7.67 2.40
CA ALA A 26 4.54 -6.90 3.60
C ALA A 26 5.43 -5.64 3.70
N ASP A 27 6.71 -5.76 3.36
CA ASP A 27 7.64 -4.63 3.33
C ASP A 27 7.27 -3.58 2.28
N LYS A 28 6.86 -4.02 1.09
CA LYS A 28 6.38 -3.12 0.03
C LYS A 28 5.11 -2.39 0.46
N GLN A 29 4.14 -3.10 1.04
CA GLN A 29 2.91 -2.49 1.55
C GLN A 29 3.21 -1.47 2.65
N ARG A 30 4.07 -1.81 3.62
CA ARG A 30 4.50 -0.88 4.68
C ARG A 30 5.13 0.39 4.12
N LYS A 31 6.02 0.26 3.12
CA LYS A 31 6.64 1.42 2.46
C LYS A 31 5.62 2.25 1.68
N ALA A 32 4.69 1.60 0.97
CA ALA A 32 3.63 2.29 0.25
C ALA A 32 2.73 3.09 1.19
N LEU A 33 2.31 2.50 2.32
CA LEU A 33 1.52 3.18 3.35
C LEU A 33 2.26 4.33 4.01
N LYS A 34 3.58 4.20 4.22
CA LYS A 34 4.41 5.31 4.69
C LYS A 34 4.34 6.50 3.74
N HIS A 35 4.45 6.25 2.43
CA HIS A 35 4.32 7.29 1.41
C HIS A 35 2.92 7.89 1.35
N LEU A 36 1.88 7.07 1.50
CA LEU A 36 0.51 7.55 1.56
C LEU A 36 0.30 8.45 2.78
N ASN A 37 0.74 8.04 3.98
CA ASN A 37 0.62 8.86 5.19
C ASN A 37 1.34 10.19 5.06
N TYR A 38 2.58 10.18 4.54
CA TYR A 38 3.33 11.42 4.28
C TYR A 38 2.60 12.34 3.30
N PHE A 39 1.97 11.79 2.27
CA PHE A 39 1.14 12.56 1.35
C PHE A 39 -0.09 13.15 2.04
N LEU A 40 -0.79 12.36 2.87
CA LEU A 40 -1.99 12.78 3.59
C LEU A 40 -1.73 13.92 4.55
N GLU A 41 -0.57 13.95 5.23
CA GLU A 41 -0.18 15.07 6.09
C GLU A 41 -0.25 16.42 5.35
N GLY A 42 0.19 16.48 4.09
CA GLY A 42 0.08 17.68 3.27
C GLY A 42 -1.30 17.86 2.63
N TYR A 43 -1.88 16.78 2.10
CA TYR A 43 -3.15 16.82 1.36
C TYR A 43 -4.33 17.18 2.25
N CYS A 44 -4.43 16.60 3.46
CA CYS A 44 -5.50 16.88 4.41
C CYS A 44 -5.53 18.36 4.83
N VAL A 45 -4.37 18.95 5.06
CA VAL A 45 -4.23 20.39 5.35
C VAL A 45 -4.76 21.24 4.19
N GLN A 46 -4.48 20.86 2.94
CA GLN A 46 -4.95 21.60 1.75
C GLN A 46 -6.47 21.56 1.57
N ILE A 47 -7.12 20.47 1.94
CA ILE A 47 -8.57 20.30 1.80
C ILE A 47 -9.35 20.61 3.08
N GLY A 48 -8.68 21.11 4.13
CA GLY A 48 -9.31 21.53 5.39
C GLY A 48 -9.83 20.37 6.25
N ILE A 49 -9.30 19.15 6.06
CA ILE A 49 -9.66 17.97 6.86
C ILE A 49 -8.56 17.74 7.90
N GLY A 50 -8.92 17.31 9.12
CA GLY A 50 -7.94 16.92 10.14
C GLY A 50 -6.99 15.84 9.62
N VAL A 51 -5.75 15.77 10.13
CA VAL A 51 -4.76 14.81 9.65
C VAL A 51 -5.27 13.38 9.85
N VAL A 52 -5.44 12.64 8.77
CA VAL A 52 -5.92 11.25 8.76
C VAL A 52 -4.78 10.36 8.30
N LYS A 53 -4.44 9.31 9.04
CA LYS A 53 -3.56 8.25 8.50
C LYS A 53 -4.36 7.37 7.55
N ALA A 54 -3.71 6.65 6.65
CA ALA A 54 -4.35 5.68 5.75
C ALA A 54 -5.22 4.64 6.49
N GLU A 55 -4.81 4.25 7.70
CA GLU A 55 -5.57 3.38 8.60
C GLU A 55 -6.84 4.02 9.16
N ASP A 56 -6.86 5.35 9.27
CA ASP A 56 -7.99 6.14 9.76
C ASP A 56 -8.87 6.67 8.62
N ILE A 57 -8.38 6.60 7.36
CA ILE A 57 -9.19 6.93 6.18
C ILE A 57 -10.43 6.03 6.20
N PRO A 58 -11.61 6.62 6.02
CA PRO A 58 -12.82 6.24 6.71
C PRO A 58 -13.20 4.78 6.64
N TYR A 59 -13.38 4.19 7.84
CA TYR A 59 -14.71 3.72 8.22
C TYR A 59 -15.61 4.88 8.74
N HIS A 60 -15.08 6.10 9.01
CA HIS A 60 -15.78 7.18 9.74
C HIS A 60 -15.74 8.65 9.23
N GLY A 61 -15.06 8.97 8.13
CA GLY A 61 -15.01 10.33 7.53
C GLY A 61 -15.60 10.50 6.12
N ILE A 62 -16.03 9.41 5.47
CA ILE A 62 -17.11 9.50 4.49
C ILE A 62 -18.33 9.41 5.36
N SER A 63 -19.15 10.46 5.39
CA SER A 63 -20.42 10.38 6.11
C SER A 63 -21.08 9.06 5.74
N LEU A 64 -21.53 8.25 6.71
CA LEU A 64 -22.37 7.08 6.43
C LEU A 64 -23.66 7.47 5.66
N LYS A 65 -23.91 8.78 5.52
CA LYS A 65 -24.98 9.39 4.71
C LYS A 65 -24.51 9.97 3.37
N ALA A 66 -23.22 9.89 3.05
CA ALA A 66 -22.70 10.32 1.76
C ALA A 66 -23.28 9.40 0.68
N SER A 67 -23.73 10.00 -0.41
CA SER A 67 -24.13 9.26 -1.59
C SER A 67 -22.93 8.49 -2.16
N GLU A 68 -23.20 7.39 -2.87
CA GLU A 68 -22.19 6.63 -3.59
C GLU A 68 -21.34 7.52 -4.51
N LYS A 69 -21.96 8.55 -5.10
CA LYS A 69 -21.29 9.55 -5.92
C LYS A 69 -20.26 10.37 -5.14
N GLU A 70 -20.61 10.85 -3.95
CA GLU A 70 -19.68 11.62 -3.11
C GLU A 70 -18.52 10.75 -2.62
N ALA A 71 -18.78 9.48 -2.31
CA ALA A 71 -17.74 8.52 -1.98
C ALA A 71 -16.81 8.26 -3.18
N PHE A 72 -17.36 8.08 -4.38
CA PHE A 72 -16.58 7.93 -5.60
C PHE A 72 -15.70 9.17 -5.84
N GLU A 73 -16.27 10.37 -5.81
CA GLU A 73 -15.53 11.62 -6.04
C GLU A 73 -14.42 11.84 -5.01
N PHE A 74 -14.65 11.49 -3.74
CA PHE A 74 -13.62 11.56 -2.70
C PHE A 74 -12.46 10.63 -3.03
N TRP A 75 -12.73 9.35 -3.32
CA TRP A 75 -11.69 8.37 -3.60
C TRP A 75 -10.94 8.66 -4.89
N ASP A 76 -11.63 9.10 -5.95
CA ASP A 76 -11.03 9.49 -7.22
C ASP A 76 -10.06 10.67 -7.06
N LYS A 77 -10.50 11.74 -6.38
CA LYS A 77 -9.64 12.90 -6.09
C LYS A 77 -8.43 12.52 -5.24
N LEU A 78 -8.64 11.72 -4.19
CA LEU A 78 -7.56 11.27 -3.31
C LEU A 78 -6.53 10.44 -4.08
N TYR A 79 -6.97 9.44 -4.86
CA TYR A 79 -6.07 8.57 -5.61
C TYR A 79 -5.39 9.29 -6.77
N GLY A 80 -6.08 10.19 -7.48
CA GLY A 80 -5.51 11.02 -8.53
C GLY A 80 -4.40 11.93 -7.99
N ALA A 81 -4.65 12.59 -6.86
CA ALA A 81 -3.65 13.43 -6.19
C ALA A 81 -2.45 12.60 -5.68
N PHE A 82 -2.70 11.43 -5.08
CA PHE A 82 -1.63 10.55 -4.63
C PHE A 82 -0.78 9.99 -5.78
N THR A 83 -1.42 9.60 -6.88
CA THR A 83 -0.73 9.16 -8.12
C THR A 83 0.16 10.27 -8.66
N THR A 84 -0.35 11.49 -8.69
CA THR A 84 0.41 12.67 -9.11
C THR A 84 1.62 12.86 -8.18
N TYR A 85 1.43 12.83 -6.87
CA TYR A 85 2.51 12.91 -5.88
C TYR A 85 3.58 11.85 -6.09
N LEU A 86 3.20 10.58 -6.27
CA LEU A 86 4.16 9.48 -6.51
C LEU A 86 4.96 9.69 -7.79
N GLY A 87 4.32 10.13 -8.86
CA GLY A 87 4.98 10.36 -10.14
C GLY A 87 5.92 11.57 -10.14
N SER A 88 5.59 12.63 -9.42
CA SER A 88 6.26 13.94 -9.56
C SER A 88 7.10 14.36 -8.35
N HIS A 89 6.71 14.00 -7.13
CA HIS A 89 7.26 14.57 -5.89
C HIS A 89 7.83 13.54 -4.91
N ALA A 90 7.39 12.29 -4.96
CA ALA A 90 7.79 11.28 -3.99
C ALA A 90 9.29 10.97 -4.06
N ARG A 91 9.92 10.90 -2.89
CA ARG A 91 11.36 10.65 -2.71
C ARG A 91 11.59 9.50 -1.74
N SER A 92 12.66 8.76 -1.98
CA SER A 92 13.00 7.55 -1.22
C SER A 92 12.94 7.80 0.28
N GLY A 93 12.21 6.93 0.99
CA GLY A 93 12.05 6.98 2.44
C GLY A 93 11.23 8.16 2.97
N CYS A 94 10.51 8.89 2.10
CA CYS A 94 9.84 10.16 2.40
C CYS A 94 10.83 11.28 2.79
N ASN A 95 12.09 11.21 2.33
CA ASN A 95 13.10 12.23 2.60
C ASN A 95 13.05 13.36 1.55
N PRO A 96 12.78 14.63 1.93
CA PRO A 96 12.77 15.75 0.99
C PRO A 96 14.08 15.95 0.23
N LYS A 97 15.21 15.55 0.82
CA LYS A 97 16.55 15.60 0.20
C LYS A 97 16.95 14.30 -0.51
N GLY A 98 16.11 13.26 -0.43
CA GLY A 98 16.37 11.97 -1.04
C GLY A 98 16.19 11.98 -2.56
N GLN A 99 16.63 10.91 -3.23
CA GLN A 99 16.37 10.72 -4.66
C GLN A 99 14.87 10.49 -4.90
N ARG A 100 14.38 10.94 -6.07
CA ARG A 100 13.02 10.63 -6.51
C ARG A 100 12.86 9.12 -6.68
N ILE A 101 11.70 8.61 -6.31
CA ILE A 101 11.40 7.20 -6.53
C ILE A 101 11.31 6.92 -8.04
N SER A 102 11.70 5.71 -8.46
CA SER A 102 11.57 5.32 -9.87
C SER A 102 10.09 5.10 -10.24
N PRO A 103 9.74 5.19 -11.53
CA PRO A 103 8.38 4.87 -12.00
C PRO A 103 7.90 3.48 -11.57
N ASN A 104 8.76 2.46 -11.66
CA ASN A 104 8.42 1.10 -11.22
C ASN A 104 8.15 1.02 -9.71
N THR A 105 8.87 1.82 -8.91
CA THR A 105 8.62 1.89 -7.47
C THR A 105 7.30 2.59 -7.17
N ALA A 106 7.01 3.67 -7.89
CA ALA A 106 5.73 4.39 -7.79
C ALA A 106 4.54 3.47 -8.13
N ASP A 107 4.62 2.73 -9.24
CA ASP A 107 3.60 1.76 -9.64
C ASP A 107 3.42 0.63 -8.61
N GLY A 108 4.53 0.11 -8.08
CA GLY A 108 4.50 -0.87 -6.99
C GLY A 108 3.83 -0.33 -5.73
N TYR A 109 4.03 0.95 -5.40
CA TYR A 109 3.36 1.59 -4.26
C TYR A 109 1.88 1.84 -4.51
N LEU A 110 1.49 2.26 -5.70
CA LEU A 110 0.07 2.38 -6.09
C LEU A 110 -0.64 1.04 -5.94
N SER A 111 -0.07 -0.02 -6.52
CA SER A 111 -0.62 -1.37 -6.46
C SER A 111 -0.74 -1.88 -5.01
N SER A 112 0.28 -1.66 -4.19
CA SER A 112 0.28 -2.08 -2.78
C SER A 112 -0.75 -1.31 -1.95
N THR A 113 -0.92 -0.02 -2.22
CA THR A 113 -1.90 0.83 -1.53
C THR A 113 -3.33 0.44 -1.90
N LYS A 114 -3.58 0.17 -3.19
CA LYS A 114 -4.86 -0.39 -3.65
C LYS A 114 -5.17 -1.71 -2.95
N ALA A 115 -4.20 -2.64 -2.92
CA ALA A 115 -4.36 -3.92 -2.26
C ALA A 115 -4.68 -3.77 -0.76
N PHE A 116 -4.01 -2.84 -0.06
CA PHE A 116 -4.32 -2.54 1.34
C PHE A 116 -5.78 -2.16 1.53
N PHE A 117 -6.29 -1.19 0.76
CA PHE A 117 -7.68 -0.75 0.94
C PHE A 117 -8.69 -1.81 0.50
N VAL A 118 -8.46 -2.53 -0.60
CA VAL A 118 -9.32 -3.67 -1.01
C VAL A 118 -9.41 -4.72 0.10
N ASN A 119 -8.28 -5.02 0.76
CA ASN A 119 -8.25 -5.97 1.87
C ASN A 119 -8.90 -5.41 3.14
N LYS A 120 -8.68 -4.12 3.43
CA LYS A 120 -9.26 -3.43 4.59
C LYS A 120 -10.79 -3.46 4.53
N PHE A 121 -11.37 -3.17 3.36
CA PHE A 121 -12.82 -3.13 3.15
C PHE A 121 -13.42 -4.47 2.70
N ARG A 122 -12.76 -5.60 2.95
CA ARG A 122 -13.22 -6.93 2.46
C ARG A 122 -14.53 -7.41 3.06
N ILE A 123 -14.96 -6.80 4.17
CA ILE A 123 -16.25 -7.00 4.85
C ILE A 123 -17.18 -5.79 4.72
N GLU A 124 -16.78 -4.78 3.94
CA GLU A 124 -17.50 -3.53 3.70
C GLU A 124 -17.80 -3.33 2.21
N PRO A 125 -18.66 -2.36 1.84
CA PRO A 125 -18.89 -2.03 0.43
C PRO A 125 -17.55 -1.74 -0.28
N ALA A 126 -17.29 -2.45 -1.37
CA ALA A 126 -16.05 -2.32 -2.12
C ALA A 126 -15.88 -0.89 -2.67
N ILE A 127 -14.67 -0.34 -2.57
CA ILE A 127 -14.37 1.02 -3.03
C ILE A 127 -14.70 1.15 -4.54
N PRO A 128 -15.60 2.08 -4.92
CA PRO A 128 -16.08 2.22 -6.29
C PRO A 128 -14.99 2.43 -7.35
N VAL A 129 -13.95 3.23 -7.06
CA VAL A 129 -12.85 3.51 -8.02
C VAL A 129 -12.00 2.27 -8.36
N PHE A 130 -12.12 1.18 -7.60
CA PHE A 130 -11.44 -0.08 -7.90
C PHE A 130 -12.30 -1.10 -8.63
N GLN A 131 -13.58 -0.80 -8.83
CA GLN A 131 -14.50 -1.67 -9.55
C GLN A 131 -14.35 -1.46 -11.06
N LYS A 132 -14.50 -2.54 -11.83
CA LYS A 132 -14.62 -2.44 -13.29
C LYS A 132 -16.02 -1.95 -13.60
N THR A 133 -16.14 -0.89 -14.39
CA THR A 133 -17.40 -0.56 -15.07
C THR A 133 -17.77 -1.73 -15.96
N GLN A 134 -18.92 -2.35 -15.70
CA GLN A 134 -19.53 -3.30 -16.63
C GLN A 134 -20.00 -2.59 -17.89
#